data_AF-A0A2U2ZM63-F1
#
_entry.id   AF-A0A2U2ZM63-F1
#
_cell.length_a   1.000
_cell.length_b   1.000
_cell.length_c   1.000
_cell.angle_alpha   90.00
_cell.angle_beta   90.00
_cell.angle_gamma   90.00
#
_symmetry.space_group_name_H-M   'P 1'
#
loop_
_entity.id
_entity.type
_entity.pdbx_description
1 polymer ?
#
loop_
_entity_poly.entity_id
_entity_poly.type
_entity_poly.pdbx_seq_one_letter_code
_entity_poly.pdbx_strand_id
1 'polypeptide(L)'
;MKPASHDSSDESDRIFELQEEVEQLKEAVASHAVVDQAIGMMVALGRVTPDEGWVVLREVSQRTNIKLRNVAELILIWGRDGHMPPEIRAELEAALDRIGPTQIPGAPSE
;
A
#
# COMPACT_ATOMS: atom_id res chain seq x y z
N MET A 1 -31.55 -22.36 43.09
CA MET A 1 -30.13 -22.28 42.66
C MET A 1 -30.13 -21.74 41.23
N LYS A 2 -29.76 -20.47 41.01
CA LYS A 2 -29.64 -19.89 39.66
C LYS A 2 -28.16 -19.93 39.26
N PRO A 3 -27.77 -20.56 38.14
CA PRO A 3 -26.46 -20.30 37.54
C PRO A 3 -26.64 -19.16 36.52
N ALA A 4 -26.11 -17.98 36.80
CA ALA A 4 -26.15 -16.84 35.88
C ALA A 4 -24.91 -15.95 36.08
N SER A 5 -23.73 -16.57 36.15
CA SER A 5 -22.46 -15.86 36.37
C SER A 5 -21.35 -16.23 35.38
N HIS A 6 -21.63 -17.10 34.39
CA HIS A 6 -20.66 -17.45 33.33
C HIS A 6 -20.93 -16.76 31.97
N ASP A 7 -22.15 -16.28 31.75
CA ASP A 7 -22.56 -15.68 30.46
C ASP A 7 -21.92 -14.30 30.23
N SER A 8 -21.81 -13.48 31.28
CA SER A 8 -21.24 -12.13 31.19
C SER A 8 -19.71 -12.11 31.11
N SER A 9 -19.04 -13.16 31.61
CA SER A 9 -17.58 -13.29 31.49
C SER A 9 -17.18 -13.72 30.08
N ASP A 10 -17.86 -14.72 29.52
CA ASP A 10 -17.64 -15.16 28.13
C ASP A 10 -17.94 -14.03 27.13
N GLU A 11 -18.98 -13.24 27.37
CA GLU A 11 -19.30 -12.06 26.54
C GLU A 11 -18.24 -10.97 26.67
N SER A 12 -17.69 -10.74 27.87
CA SER A 12 -16.61 -9.76 28.09
C SER A 12 -15.29 -10.20 27.44
N ASP A 13 -14.95 -11.49 27.53
CA ASP A 13 -13.76 -12.06 26.93
C ASP A 13 -13.87 -12.00 25.40
N ARG A 14 -15.05 -12.29 24.85
CA ARG A 14 -15.30 -12.17 23.40
C ARG A 14 -15.21 -10.72 22.91
N ILE A 15 -15.70 -9.77 23.69
CA ILE A 15 -15.57 -8.34 23.38
C ILE A 15 -14.09 -7.93 23.36
N PHE A 16 -13.28 -8.42 24.31
CA PHE A 16 -11.85 -8.12 24.37
C PHE A 16 -11.08 -8.69 23.17
N GLU A 17 -11.32 -9.95 22.79
CA GLU A 17 -10.72 -10.56 21.59
C GLU A 17 -11.04 -9.78 20.31
N LEU A 18 -12.31 -9.39 20.14
CA LEU A 18 -12.75 -8.62 18.97
C LEU A 18 -12.15 -7.21 18.96
N GLN A 19 -11.94 -6.59 20.13
CA GLN A 19 -11.26 -5.30 20.24
C GLN A 19 -9.78 -5.40 19.86
N GLU A 20 -9.11 -6.48 20.29
CA GLU A 20 -7.72 -6.74 19.92
C GLU A 20 -7.58 -7.00 18.42
N GLU A 21 -8.48 -7.79 17.82
CA GLU A 21 -8.52 -8.04 16.38
C GLU A 21 -8.76 -6.74 15.59
N VAL A 22 -9.70 -5.90 16.06
CA VAL A 22 -9.96 -4.59 15.46
C VAL A 22 -8.73 -3.68 15.55
N GLU A 23 -8.00 -3.69 16.66
CA GLU A 23 -6.80 -2.89 16.81
C GLU A 23 -5.68 -3.37 15.88
N GLN A 24 -5.44 -4.68 15.81
CA GLN A 24 -4.46 -5.27 14.88
C GLN A 24 -4.81 -4.98 13.42
N LEU A 25 -6.08 -5.03 13.04
CA LEU A 25 -6.54 -4.66 11.69
C LEU A 25 -6.36 -3.16 11.42
N LYS A 26 -6.68 -2.29 12.39
CA LYS A 26 -6.43 -0.85 12.28
C LYS A 26 -4.95 -0.53 12.13
N GLU A 27 -4.10 -1.19 12.90
CA GLU A 27 -2.64 -1.07 12.78
C GLU A 27 -2.16 -1.53 11.41
N ALA A 28 -2.68 -2.65 10.89
CA ALA A 28 -2.34 -3.14 9.56
C ALA A 28 -2.76 -2.15 8.45
N VAL A 29 -3.98 -1.61 8.53
CA VAL A 29 -4.49 -0.59 7.58
C VAL A 29 -3.68 0.71 7.70
N ALA A 30 -3.40 1.17 8.92
CA ALA A 30 -2.59 2.37 9.15
C ALA A 30 -1.13 2.18 8.68
N SER A 31 -0.60 0.96 8.78
CA SER A 31 0.72 0.59 8.27
C SER A 31 0.80 0.69 6.75
N HIS A 32 -0.30 0.39 6.04
CA HIS A 32 -0.39 0.43 4.58
C HIS A 32 -0.76 1.78 3.98
N ALA A 33 -1.29 2.72 4.77
CA ALA A 33 -1.78 4.02 4.26
C ALA A 33 -0.77 4.79 3.39
N VAL A 34 0.53 4.77 3.76
CA VAL A 34 1.59 5.43 2.98
C VAL A 34 1.83 4.73 1.64
N VAL A 35 1.73 3.41 1.63
CA VAL A 35 1.87 2.61 0.40
C VAL A 35 0.69 2.84 -0.52
N ASP A 36 -0.53 2.84 0.02
CA ASP A 36 -1.76 3.09 -0.75
C ASP A 36 -1.76 4.50 -1.37
N GLN A 37 -1.25 5.50 -0.65
CA GLN A 37 -1.06 6.85 -1.19
C GLN A 37 -0.03 6.88 -2.32
N ALA A 38 1.09 6.17 -2.16
CA ALA A 38 2.09 6.07 -3.23
C ALA A 38 1.52 5.35 -4.45
N ILE A 39 0.72 4.29 -4.28
CA ILE A 39 0.01 3.63 -5.39
C ILE A 39 -0.91 4.63 -6.08
N GLY A 40 -1.72 5.40 -5.34
CA GLY A 40 -2.58 6.43 -5.91
C GLY A 40 -1.82 7.47 -6.73
N MET A 41 -0.62 7.84 -6.29
CA MET A 41 0.28 8.73 -7.04
C MET A 41 0.84 8.07 -8.31
N MET A 42 1.19 6.78 -8.27
CA MET A 42 1.59 6.03 -9.45
C MET A 42 0.46 5.92 -10.48
N VAL A 43 -0.78 5.72 -10.03
CA VAL A 43 -1.95 5.72 -10.91
C VAL A 43 -2.14 7.09 -11.57
N ALA A 44 -2.06 8.17 -10.79
CA ALA A 44 -2.29 9.52 -11.31
C ALA A 44 -1.17 10.01 -12.25
N LEU A 45 0.09 9.75 -11.91
CA LEU A 45 1.26 10.29 -12.61
C LEU A 45 1.87 9.30 -13.60
N GLY A 46 2.04 8.04 -13.19
CA GLY A 46 2.57 6.96 -14.01
C GLY A 46 1.53 6.33 -14.93
N ARG A 47 0.24 6.69 -14.78
CA ARG A 47 -0.90 6.21 -15.57
C ARG A 47 -1.15 4.70 -15.50
N VAL A 48 -0.55 4.01 -14.54
CA VAL A 48 -0.72 2.57 -14.32
C VAL A 48 -2.03 2.27 -13.58
N THR A 49 -2.50 1.02 -13.65
CA THR A 49 -3.56 0.53 -12.76
C THR A 49 -3.06 0.41 -11.31
N PRO A 50 -3.95 0.34 -10.30
CA PRO A 50 -3.53 0.15 -8.90
C PRO A 50 -2.66 -1.08 -8.67
N ASP A 51 -3.00 -2.22 -9.31
CA ASP A 51 -2.25 -3.48 -9.19
C ASP A 51 -0.85 -3.34 -9.78
N GLU A 52 -0.73 -2.69 -10.94
CA GLU A 52 0.55 -2.37 -11.55
C GLU A 52 1.36 -1.39 -10.69
N GLY A 53 0.72 -0.38 -10.10
CA GLY A 53 1.36 0.55 -9.16
C GLY A 53 1.98 -0.18 -7.96
N TRP A 54 1.28 -1.17 -7.40
CA TRP A 54 1.82 -2.04 -6.37
C TRP A 54 3.02 -2.87 -6.87
N VAL A 55 2.92 -3.47 -8.06
CA VAL A 55 4.02 -4.24 -8.66
C VAL A 55 5.26 -3.36 -8.84
N VAL A 56 5.11 -2.13 -9.34
CA VAL A 56 6.21 -1.17 -9.51
C VAL A 56 6.89 -0.88 -8.17
N LEU A 57 6.13 -0.52 -7.13
CA LEU A 57 6.70 -0.23 -5.80
C LEU A 57 7.47 -1.44 -5.25
N ARG A 58 6.94 -2.65 -5.43
CA ARG A 58 7.57 -3.90 -5.00
C ARG A 58 8.86 -4.17 -5.77
N GLU A 59 8.88 -3.99 -7.09
CA GLU A 59 10.08 -4.19 -7.90
C GLU A 59 11.19 -3.21 -7.52
N VAL A 60 10.87 -1.93 -7.39
CA VAL A 60 11.83 -0.90 -6.97
C VAL A 60 12.40 -1.24 -5.60
N SER A 61 11.56 -1.62 -4.64
CA SER A 61 11.99 -2.05 -3.30
C SER A 61 12.98 -3.22 -3.36
N GLN A 62 12.69 -4.26 -4.16
CA GLN A 62 13.55 -5.43 -4.28
C GLN A 62 14.89 -5.13 -4.94
N ARG A 63 14.89 -4.32 -6.01
CA ARG A 63 16.10 -4.03 -6.77
C ARG A 63 17.03 -3.04 -6.10
N THR A 64 16.45 -2.10 -5.34
CA THR A 64 17.21 -1.11 -4.58
C THR A 64 17.59 -1.61 -3.18
N ASN A 65 17.01 -2.75 -2.74
CA ASN A 65 17.11 -3.26 -1.37
C ASN A 65 16.67 -2.23 -0.31
N ILE A 66 15.70 -1.39 -0.65
CA ILE A 66 15.08 -0.41 0.26
C ILE A 66 13.73 -0.95 0.70
N LYS A 67 13.39 -0.76 1.98
CA LYS A 67 12.08 -1.15 2.52
C LYS A 67 10.96 -0.49 1.71
N LEU A 68 9.94 -1.26 1.34
CA LEU A 68 8.80 -0.81 0.53
C LEU A 68 8.17 0.49 1.05
N ARG A 69 8.00 0.61 2.37
CA ARG A 69 7.48 1.82 3.00
C ARG A 69 8.34 3.06 2.70
N ASN A 70 9.67 2.93 2.76
CA ASN A 70 10.58 4.02 2.45
C ASN A 70 10.55 4.37 0.95
N VAL A 71 10.38 3.37 0.07
CA VAL A 71 10.16 3.61 -1.37
C VAL A 71 8.88 4.43 -1.56
N ALA A 72 7.77 4.04 -0.90
CA ALA A 72 6.52 4.79 -0.95
C ALA A 72 6.68 6.23 -0.44
N GLU A 73 7.39 6.45 0.67
CA GLU A 73 7.70 7.81 1.18
C GLU A 73 8.50 8.64 0.17
N LEU A 74 9.49 8.04 -0.51
CA LEU A 74 10.26 8.71 -1.56
C LEU A 74 9.39 9.10 -2.77
N ILE A 75 8.41 8.27 -3.13
CA ILE A 75 7.43 8.58 -4.19
C ILE A 75 6.58 9.78 -3.78
N LEU A 76 6.11 9.83 -2.53
CA LEU A 76 5.31 10.96 -2.03
C LEU A 76 6.12 12.27 -1.98
N ILE A 77 7.38 12.22 -1.56
CA ILE A 77 8.30 13.37 -1.63
C ILE A 77 8.45 13.83 -3.07
N TRP A 78 8.74 12.89 -3.97
CA TRP A 78 8.89 13.16 -5.39
C TRP A 78 7.65 13.80 -6.02
N GLY A 79 6.44 13.30 -5.73
CA GLY A 79 5.23 13.92 -6.27
C GLY A 79 4.90 15.29 -5.67
N ARG A 80 5.44 15.62 -4.49
CA ARG A 80 5.26 16.94 -3.87
C ARG A 80 6.23 17.99 -4.43
N ASP A 81 7.51 17.66 -4.56
CA ASP A 81 8.56 18.65 -4.83
C ASP A 81 9.57 18.23 -5.91
N GLY A 82 9.35 17.10 -6.58
CA GLY A 82 10.15 16.62 -7.71
C GLY A 82 11.46 15.92 -7.35
N HIS A 83 11.82 15.85 -6.06
CA HIS A 83 13.08 15.26 -5.62
C HIS A 83 12.98 13.75 -5.49
N MET A 84 13.88 13.06 -6.18
CA MET A 84 14.06 11.61 -6.05
C MET A 84 15.55 11.28 -6.23
N PRO A 85 16.14 10.43 -5.39
CA PRO A 85 17.50 9.97 -5.59
C PRO A 85 17.66 9.33 -6.99
N PRO A 86 18.76 9.60 -7.72
CA PRO A 86 18.91 9.13 -9.10
C PRO A 86 18.80 7.62 -9.27
N GLU A 87 19.32 6.85 -8.31
CA GLU A 87 19.25 5.38 -8.31
C GLU A 87 17.80 4.87 -8.25
N ILE A 88 16.98 5.49 -7.40
CA ILE A 88 15.56 5.14 -7.25
C ILE A 88 14.77 5.57 -8.47
N ARG A 89 15.08 6.74 -9.03
CA ARG A 89 14.46 7.22 -10.26
C ARG A 89 14.73 6.26 -11.42
N ALA A 90 15.98 5.85 -11.60
CA ALA A 90 16.35 4.93 -12.68
C ALA A 90 15.62 3.59 -12.56
N GLU A 91 15.53 3.02 -11.35
CA GLU A 91 14.79 1.78 -11.14
C GLU A 91 13.27 1.95 -11.30
N LEU A 92 12.72 3.10 -10.90
CA LEU A 92 11.31 3.43 -11.08
C LEU A 92 10.95 3.55 -12.56
N GLU A 93 11.74 4.30 -13.32
CA GLU A 93 11.57 4.45 -14.77
C GLU A 93 11.70 3.08 -15.46
N ALA A 94 12.71 2.29 -15.11
CA ALA A 94 12.88 0.95 -15.65
C ALA A 94 11.72 0.01 -15.27
N ALA A 95 11.13 0.14 -14.09
CA ALA A 95 9.96 -0.63 -13.66
C ALA A 95 8.71 -0.25 -14.45
N LEU A 96 8.48 1.05 -14.65
CA LEU A 96 7.36 1.54 -15.47
C LEU A 96 7.50 1.09 -16.93
N ASP A 97 8.71 1.16 -17.50
CA ASP A 97 8.98 0.72 -18.87
C ASP A 97 8.70 -0.78 -19.07
N ARG A 98 8.96 -1.61 -18.04
CA ARG A 98 8.66 -3.04 -18.06
C ARG A 98 7.17 -3.33 -18.05
N ILE A 99 6.38 -2.48 -17.40
CA ILE A 99 4.92 -2.62 -17.37
C ILE A 99 4.29 -2.11 -18.69
N GLY A 100 4.95 -1.19 -19.40
CA GLY A 100 4.54 -0.80 -20.76
C GLY A 100 3.28 0.09 -20.80
N PRO A 101 2.94 0.67 -21.97
CA PRO A 101 2.06 1.83 -22.05
C PRO A 101 0.65 1.44 -21.60
N THR A 102 0.21 2.05 -20.51
CA THR A 102 -1.09 1.72 -19.94
C THR A 102 -2.18 2.07 -20.94
N GLN A 103 -3.00 1.08 -21.30
CA GLN A 103 -4.26 1.38 -21.97
C GLN A 103 -5.06 2.27 -21.03
N ILE A 104 -5.38 3.49 -21.49
CA ILE A 104 -6.37 4.32 -20.82
C ILE A 104 -7.64 3.47 -20.74
N PRO A 105 -8.29 3.33 -19.57
CA PRO A 105 -9.62 2.73 -19.52
C PRO A 105 -10.55 3.44 -20.51
N GLY A 106 -10.91 2.76 -21.61
CA GLY A 106 -11.71 3.31 -22.71
C GLY A 106 -10.95 3.72 -23.99
N ALA A 107 -9.62 3.57 -24.05
CA ALA A 107 -8.91 3.66 -25.33
C ALA A 107 -9.28 2.46 -26.21
N PRO A 108 -9.64 2.66 -27.50
CA PRO A 108 -9.84 1.55 -28.41
C PRO A 108 -8.52 0.80 -28.55
N SER A 109 -8.56 -0.52 -28.42
CA SER A 109 -7.46 -1.39 -28.84
C SER A 109 -7.36 -1.27 -30.36
N GLU A 110 -6.26 -0.73 -30.88
CA GLU A 110 -5.92 -0.80 -32.31
C GLU A 110 -5.55 -2.23 -32.72
#